data_AF-A0A7K4H0C8-F1
#
_entry.id   AF-A0A7K4H0C8-F1
#
_cell.length_a   1.000
_cell.length_b   1.000
_cell.length_c   1.000
_cell.angle_alpha   90.00
_cell.angle_beta   90.00
_cell.angle_gamma   90.00
#
_symmetry.space_group_name_H-M   'P 1'
#
loop_
_entity.id
_entity.type
_entity.pdbx_description
1 polymer ?
#
loop_
_entity_poly.entity_id
_entity_poly.type
_entity_poly.pdbx_seq_one_letter_code
_entity_poly.pdbx_strand_id
1 'polypeptide(L)'
;MKSMNFAIPRNDNSETLLYIWKIIDLPTISQNDLIYKISFELFLFSPNEANRFIEYCIKNKLLDKDNNQSLKLSKTLNQHLKNWQKKRKNAVLQKIISTKEITQLKNDIDNKNITNFNVLINVFTDKGTLNRSVSISNTAFELLEYDRTKGTLKSKVKGSKEESYIIEINTNDKILRHNCHDFETRRADNKKFCKHLTKLFLLLKNKNENIAEFFLNNIAENIDNWDFSA
;
A
#
# COMPACT_ATOMS: atom_id res chain seq x y z
N MET A 1 -23.22 -11.09 5.72
CA MET A 1 -22.01 -11.06 4.86
C MET A 1 -22.44 -10.74 3.44
N LYS A 2 -22.11 -9.56 2.91
CA LYS A 2 -22.28 -9.29 1.47
C LYS A 2 -21.23 -10.13 0.74
N SER A 3 -21.67 -11.08 -0.08
CA SER A 3 -20.78 -11.84 -0.96
C SER A 3 -20.10 -10.85 -1.91
N MET A 4 -18.79 -10.92 -1.96
CA MET A 4 -18.00 -10.13 -2.91
C MET A 4 -18.17 -10.84 -4.26
N ASN A 5 -19.04 -10.32 -5.11
CA ASN A 5 -19.35 -10.93 -6.40
C ASN A 5 -18.17 -10.69 -7.36
N PHE A 6 -17.14 -11.53 -7.28
CA PHE A 6 -16.05 -11.64 -8.24
C PHE A 6 -16.55 -12.38 -9.49
N ALA A 7 -17.41 -11.73 -10.27
CA ALA A 7 -17.83 -12.28 -11.56
C ALA A 7 -16.68 -12.15 -12.56
N ILE A 8 -15.81 -13.16 -12.63
CA ILE A 8 -14.87 -13.31 -13.74
C ILE A 8 -15.71 -13.49 -15.02
N PRO A 9 -15.44 -12.74 -16.11
CA PRO A 9 -16.24 -12.78 -17.32
C PRO A 9 -15.97 -14.05 -18.15
N ARG A 10 -16.33 -15.23 -17.61
CA ARG A 10 -16.02 -16.56 -18.18
C ARG A 10 -16.67 -16.84 -19.55
N ASN A 11 -17.62 -16.03 -19.98
CA ASN A 11 -18.35 -16.23 -21.22
C ASN A 11 -17.65 -15.59 -22.44
N ASP A 12 -16.63 -14.76 -22.22
CA ASP A 12 -15.87 -14.11 -23.28
C ASP A 12 -14.37 -14.28 -23.02
N ASN A 13 -13.69 -14.97 -23.94
CA ASN A 13 -12.26 -15.26 -23.81
C ASN A 13 -11.39 -14.00 -23.85
N SER A 14 -11.81 -12.97 -24.60
CA SER A 14 -11.07 -11.71 -24.70
C SER A 14 -11.19 -10.90 -23.40
N GLU A 15 -12.39 -10.83 -22.83
CA GLU A 15 -12.63 -10.20 -21.51
C GLU A 15 -11.98 -10.99 -20.38
N THR A 16 -12.03 -12.33 -20.42
CA THR A 16 -11.32 -13.19 -19.48
C THR A 16 -9.82 -12.95 -19.53
N LEU A 17 -9.24 -12.88 -20.74
CA LEU A 17 -7.81 -12.64 -20.93
C LEU A 17 -7.40 -11.24 -20.43
N LEU A 18 -8.20 -10.21 -20.73
CA LEU A 18 -7.99 -8.85 -20.22
C LEU A 18 -8.07 -8.81 -18.69
N TYR A 19 -9.00 -9.53 -18.10
CA TYR A 19 -9.15 -9.63 -16.65
C TYR A 19 -7.93 -10.29 -16.00
N ILE A 20 -7.43 -11.38 -16.58
CA ILE A 20 -6.20 -12.05 -16.16
C ILE A 20 -5.01 -11.08 -16.25
N TRP A 21 -4.83 -10.41 -17.39
CA TRP A 21 -3.72 -9.47 -17.59
C TRP A 21 -3.78 -8.26 -16.66
N LYS A 22 -4.98 -7.82 -16.30
CA LYS A 22 -5.18 -6.76 -15.31
C LYS A 22 -4.72 -7.17 -13.92
N ILE A 23 -4.77 -8.46 -13.57
CA ILE A 23 -4.31 -8.96 -12.27
C ILE A 23 -2.79 -9.20 -12.30
N ILE A 24 -2.29 -9.78 -13.40
CA ILE A 24 -0.87 -10.09 -13.55
C ILE A 24 -0.03 -8.81 -13.71
N ASP A 25 -0.55 -7.83 -14.45
CA ASP A 25 0.05 -6.50 -14.69
C ASP A 25 1.51 -6.56 -15.21
N LEU A 26 1.82 -7.55 -16.05
CA LEU A 26 3.11 -7.70 -16.70
C LEU A 26 3.02 -7.39 -18.22
N PRO A 27 4.04 -6.75 -18.81
CA PRO A 27 4.08 -6.47 -20.25
C PRO A 27 4.19 -7.76 -21.08
N THR A 28 4.89 -8.76 -20.56
CA THR A 28 5.15 -10.07 -21.17
C THR A 28 5.21 -11.13 -20.07
N ILE A 29 4.89 -12.38 -20.40
CA ILE A 29 4.96 -13.52 -19.47
C ILE A 29 5.25 -14.82 -20.23
N SER A 30 6.04 -15.74 -19.67
CA SER A 30 6.23 -17.05 -20.29
C SER A 30 4.93 -17.86 -20.26
N GLN A 31 4.76 -18.81 -21.19
CA GLN A 31 3.57 -19.67 -21.21
C GLN A 31 3.43 -20.51 -19.95
N ASN A 32 4.54 -21.04 -19.42
CA ASN A 32 4.53 -21.84 -18.19
C ASN A 32 4.14 -21.00 -16.97
N ASP A 33 4.68 -19.79 -16.86
CA ASP A 33 4.32 -18.88 -15.77
C ASP A 33 2.86 -18.46 -15.87
N LEU A 34 2.37 -18.20 -17.09
CA LEU A 34 0.96 -17.85 -17.30
C LEU A 34 0.02 -18.99 -16.90
N ILE A 35 0.35 -20.23 -17.24
CA ILE A 35 -0.39 -21.43 -16.78
C ILE A 35 -0.36 -21.49 -15.26
N TYR A 36 0.82 -21.35 -14.65
CA TYR A 36 0.98 -21.38 -13.20
C TYR A 36 0.11 -20.33 -12.52
N LYS A 37 0.16 -19.08 -12.99
CA LYS A 37 -0.64 -17.98 -12.45
C LYS A 37 -2.13 -18.23 -12.58
N ILE A 38 -2.61 -18.61 -13.77
CA ILE A 38 -4.03 -18.86 -14.01
C ILE A 38 -4.55 -19.99 -13.12
N SER A 39 -3.77 -21.06 -12.94
CA SER A 39 -4.21 -22.27 -12.25
C SER A 39 -4.01 -22.25 -10.74
N PHE A 40 -2.88 -21.74 -10.27
CA PHE A 40 -2.49 -21.85 -8.86
C PHE A 40 -2.51 -20.52 -8.10
N GLU A 41 -2.37 -19.37 -8.77
CA GLU A 41 -2.51 -18.06 -8.11
C GLU A 41 -3.95 -17.53 -8.22
N LEU A 42 -4.55 -17.63 -9.40
CA LEU A 42 -5.86 -17.06 -9.71
C LEU A 42 -6.99 -18.08 -9.57
N PHE A 43 -6.67 -19.39 -9.51
CA PHE A 43 -7.64 -20.48 -9.39
C PHE A 43 -8.78 -20.42 -10.44
N LEU A 44 -8.47 -19.99 -11.66
CA LEU A 44 -9.47 -19.77 -12.71
C LEU A 44 -9.74 -21.02 -13.54
N PHE A 45 -8.68 -21.77 -13.85
CA PHE A 45 -8.70 -22.95 -14.71
C PHE A 45 -7.74 -24.00 -14.15
N SER A 46 -8.01 -25.29 -14.31
CA SER A 46 -6.98 -26.32 -14.12
C SER A 46 -5.81 -26.13 -15.10
N PRO A 47 -4.61 -26.69 -14.86
CA PRO A 47 -3.46 -26.50 -15.76
C PRO A 47 -3.75 -26.86 -17.23
N ASN A 48 -4.53 -27.94 -17.44
CA ASN A 48 -4.92 -28.36 -18.78
C ASN A 48 -5.90 -27.38 -19.45
N GLU A 49 -6.87 -26.86 -18.70
CA GLU A 49 -7.81 -25.85 -19.19
C GLU A 49 -7.11 -24.52 -19.46
N ALA A 50 -6.19 -24.10 -18.59
CA ALA A 50 -5.36 -22.91 -18.77
C ALA A 50 -4.54 -23.00 -20.05
N ASN A 51 -3.88 -24.14 -20.28
CA ASN A 51 -3.11 -24.35 -21.51
C ASN A 51 -4.00 -24.27 -22.76
N ARG A 52 -5.17 -24.94 -22.77
CA ARG A 52 -6.13 -24.86 -23.89
C ARG A 52 -6.62 -23.43 -24.13
N PHE A 53 -6.89 -22.69 -23.05
CA PHE A 53 -7.31 -21.29 -23.13
C PHE A 53 -6.21 -20.40 -23.72
N ILE A 54 -4.96 -20.56 -23.31
CA ILE A 54 -3.82 -19.80 -23.83
C ILE A 54 -3.60 -20.10 -25.32
N GLU A 55 -3.61 -21.38 -25.71
CA GLU A 55 -3.48 -21.78 -27.13
C GLU A 55 -4.61 -21.21 -27.98
N TYR A 56 -5.85 -21.21 -27.46
CA TYR A 56 -6.97 -20.53 -28.11
C TYR A 56 -6.68 -19.03 -28.29
N CYS A 57 -6.18 -18.35 -27.26
CA CYS A 57 -5.88 -16.92 -27.31
C CYS A 57 -4.77 -16.59 -28.32
N ILE A 58 -3.73 -17.42 -28.43
CA ILE A 58 -2.67 -17.30 -29.44
C ILE A 58 -3.26 -17.49 -30.85
N LYS A 59 -4.01 -18.58 -31.06
CA LYS A 59 -4.64 -18.89 -32.36
C LYS A 59 -5.56 -17.78 -32.86
N ASN A 60 -6.29 -17.13 -31.94
CA ASN A 60 -7.23 -16.05 -32.26
C ASN A 60 -6.60 -14.65 -32.19
N LYS A 61 -5.26 -14.54 -32.14
CA LYS A 61 -4.51 -13.26 -32.12
C LYS A 61 -4.91 -12.33 -30.97
N LEU A 62 -5.32 -12.90 -29.85
CA LEU A 62 -5.51 -12.20 -28.57
C LEU A 62 -4.17 -12.09 -27.82
N LEU A 63 -3.31 -13.09 -27.98
CA LEU A 63 -1.92 -13.09 -27.53
C LEU A 63 -0.96 -13.15 -28.71
N ASP A 64 0.09 -12.35 -28.64
CA ASP A 64 1.25 -12.46 -29.51
C ASP A 64 2.34 -13.26 -28.76
N LYS A 65 2.92 -14.26 -29.42
CA LYS A 65 4.07 -15.02 -28.93
C LYS A 65 5.32 -14.50 -29.62
N ASP A 66 6.31 -14.08 -28.83
CA ASP A 66 7.60 -13.64 -29.38
C ASP A 66 8.58 -14.82 -29.57
N ASN A 67 9.73 -14.52 -30.18
CA ASN A 67 10.78 -15.50 -30.47
C ASN A 67 11.39 -16.14 -29.20
N ASN A 68 11.23 -15.49 -28.04
CA ASN A 68 11.70 -15.97 -26.74
C ASN A 68 10.60 -16.77 -26.01
N GLN A 69 9.56 -17.20 -26.72
CA GLN A 69 8.39 -17.90 -26.17
C GLN A 69 7.61 -17.11 -25.12
N SER A 70 7.83 -15.79 -25.03
CA SER A 70 7.08 -14.92 -24.13
C SER A 70 5.80 -14.44 -24.80
N LEU A 71 4.74 -14.34 -24.01
CA LEU A 71 3.40 -13.98 -24.41
C LEU A 71 3.11 -12.54 -24.00
N LYS A 72 2.51 -11.77 -24.91
CA LYS A 72 1.98 -10.42 -24.63
C LYS A 72 0.59 -10.27 -25.20
N LEU A 73 -0.19 -9.35 -24.64
CA LEU A 73 -1.46 -8.95 -25.24
C LEU A 73 -1.23 -8.39 -26.65
N SER A 74 -2.15 -8.72 -27.55
CA SER A 74 -2.20 -8.07 -28.86
C SER A 74 -2.33 -6.55 -28.73
N LYS A 75 -1.90 -5.82 -29.76
CA LYS A 75 -1.93 -4.35 -29.78
C LYS A 75 -3.31 -3.79 -29.39
N THR A 76 -4.38 -4.40 -29.90
CA THR A 76 -5.76 -3.99 -29.64
C THR A 76 -6.16 -4.19 -28.18
N LEU A 77 -5.89 -5.37 -27.62
CA LEU A 77 -6.22 -5.67 -26.22
C LEU A 77 -5.36 -4.87 -25.25
N ASN A 78 -4.08 -4.65 -25.56
CA ASN A 78 -3.22 -3.79 -24.75
C ASN A 78 -3.73 -2.33 -24.74
N GLN A 79 -4.19 -1.82 -25.89
CA GLN A 79 -4.80 -0.50 -25.93
C GLN A 79 -6.10 -0.44 -25.11
N HIS A 80 -6.91 -1.50 -25.15
CA HIS A 80 -8.11 -1.60 -24.34
C HIS A 80 -7.78 -1.59 -22.83
N LEU A 81 -6.78 -2.37 -22.41
CA LEU A 81 -6.29 -2.40 -21.03
C LEU A 81 -5.80 -1.01 -20.58
N LYS A 82 -5.01 -0.32 -21.40
CA LYS A 82 -4.54 1.06 -21.10
C LYS A 82 -5.68 2.06 -20.99
N ASN A 83 -6.66 2.00 -21.88
CA ASN A 83 -7.85 2.85 -21.82
C ASN A 83 -8.64 2.60 -20.54
N TRP A 84 -8.76 1.33 -20.14
CA TRP A 84 -9.41 0.94 -18.90
C TRP A 84 -8.65 1.45 -17.67
N GLN A 85 -7.33 1.29 -17.62
CA GLN A 85 -6.46 1.83 -16.56
C GLN A 85 -6.60 3.36 -16.46
N LYS A 86 -6.63 4.07 -17.60
CA LYS A 86 -6.84 5.53 -17.66
C LYS A 86 -8.22 5.93 -17.12
N LYS A 87 -9.29 5.24 -17.55
CA LYS A 87 -10.66 5.47 -17.03
C LYS A 87 -10.72 5.25 -15.53
N ARG A 88 -10.10 4.19 -15.02
CA ARG A 88 -10.07 3.91 -13.57
C ARG A 88 -9.24 4.94 -12.80
N LYS A 89 -8.09 5.36 -13.31
CA LYS A 89 -7.29 6.45 -12.74
C LYS A 89 -8.12 7.72 -12.63
N ASN A 90 -8.85 8.09 -13.69
CA ASN A 90 -9.74 9.25 -13.67
C ASN A 90 -10.88 9.08 -12.66
N ALA A 91 -11.52 7.91 -12.59
CA ALA A 91 -12.59 7.65 -11.63
C ALA A 91 -12.09 7.70 -10.17
N VAL A 92 -10.87 7.21 -9.90
CA VAL A 92 -10.22 7.32 -8.58
C VAL A 92 -9.90 8.78 -8.26
N LEU A 93 -9.35 9.54 -9.21
CA LEU A 93 -9.08 10.98 -9.03
C LEU A 93 -10.37 11.77 -8.77
N GLN A 94 -11.44 11.51 -9.53
CA GLN A 94 -12.75 12.12 -9.32
C GLN A 94 -13.36 11.72 -7.98
N LYS A 95 -13.15 10.46 -7.54
CA LYS A 95 -13.58 10.02 -6.21
C LYS A 95 -12.77 10.71 -5.11
N ILE A 96 -11.47 10.92 -5.30
CA ILE A 96 -10.61 11.66 -4.37
C ILE A 96 -11.04 13.13 -4.31
N ILE A 97 -11.30 13.78 -5.45
CA ILE A 97 -11.74 15.18 -5.53
C ILE A 97 -13.12 15.32 -4.89
N SER A 98 -14.12 14.53 -5.27
CA SER A 98 -15.44 14.56 -4.65
C SER A 98 -15.39 14.19 -3.16
N THR A 99 -14.48 13.31 -2.75
CA THR A 99 -14.27 13.02 -1.32
C THR A 99 -13.61 14.21 -0.63
N LYS A 100 -12.68 14.92 -1.27
CA LYS A 100 -12.10 16.17 -0.75
C LYS A 100 -13.14 17.28 -0.66
N GLU A 101 -14.00 17.47 -1.65
CA GLU A 101 -15.10 18.44 -1.67
C GLU A 101 -16.17 18.09 -0.62
N ILE A 102 -16.55 16.82 -0.50
CA ILE A 102 -17.42 16.33 0.59
C ILE A 102 -16.73 16.50 1.94
N THR A 103 -15.42 16.27 2.04
CA THR A 103 -14.64 16.54 3.25
C THR A 103 -14.57 18.03 3.54
N GLN A 104 -14.50 18.90 2.54
CA GLN A 104 -14.43 20.36 2.69
C GLN A 104 -15.79 20.94 3.08
N LEU A 105 -16.87 20.48 2.43
CA LEU A 105 -18.26 20.74 2.84
C LEU A 105 -18.59 20.15 4.21
N LYS A 106 -18.02 18.99 4.57
CA LYS A 106 -18.10 18.45 5.93
C LYS A 106 -17.23 19.20 6.92
N ASN A 107 -16.09 19.77 6.53
CA ASN A 107 -15.26 20.58 7.42
C ASN A 107 -15.97 21.88 7.81
N ASP A 108 -16.84 22.40 6.93
CA ASP A 108 -17.68 23.57 7.22
C ASP A 108 -18.88 23.23 8.15
N ILE A 109 -19.28 21.95 8.23
CA ILE A 109 -20.42 21.47 9.03
C ILE A 109 -19.98 20.78 10.35
N ASP A 110 -18.89 20.02 10.33
CA ASP A 110 -18.36 19.18 11.41
C ASP A 110 -17.15 19.85 12.08
N ASN A 111 -17.36 21.06 12.62
CA ASN A 111 -16.48 21.67 13.63
C ASN A 111 -16.51 20.87 14.97
N LYS A 112 -16.27 19.55 14.90
CA LYS A 112 -15.92 18.64 16.01
C LYS A 112 -15.32 17.33 15.45
N ASN A 113 -13.98 17.28 15.32
CA ASN A 113 -13.10 16.09 15.43
C ASN A 113 -12.49 15.38 14.19
N ILE A 114 -12.13 16.05 13.10
CA ILE A 114 -11.07 15.54 12.19
C ILE A 114 -9.87 16.49 12.25
N THR A 115 -8.79 16.09 12.92
CA THR A 115 -7.56 16.89 13.05
C THR A 115 -6.55 16.56 11.94
N ASN A 116 -5.63 17.48 11.64
CA ASN A 116 -4.60 17.34 10.61
C ASN A 116 -3.73 16.08 10.87
N PHE A 117 -3.45 15.80 12.14
CA PHE A 117 -2.81 14.56 12.60
C PHE A 117 -3.47 13.29 12.06
N ASN A 118 -4.81 13.20 12.09
CA ASN A 118 -5.52 11.99 11.67
C ASN A 118 -5.33 11.73 10.17
N VAL A 119 -5.20 12.78 9.36
CA VAL A 119 -4.89 12.65 7.93
C VAL A 119 -3.46 12.13 7.76
N LEU A 120 -2.51 12.73 8.46
CA LEU A 120 -1.09 12.43 8.35
C LEU A 120 -0.72 11.01 8.83
N ILE A 121 -1.24 10.59 9.98
CA ILE A 121 -0.92 9.26 10.52
C ILE A 121 -1.45 8.12 9.62
N ASN A 122 -2.56 8.37 8.91
CA ASN A 122 -3.15 7.40 7.97
C ASN A 122 -2.34 7.25 6.67
N VAL A 123 -1.43 8.19 6.35
CA VAL A 123 -0.48 8.00 5.24
C VAL A 123 0.46 6.84 5.53
N PHE A 124 0.91 6.71 6.78
CA PHE A 124 1.91 5.73 7.18
C PHE A 124 1.32 4.44 7.76
N THR A 125 0.01 4.39 7.99
CA THR A 125 -0.63 3.29 8.72
C THR A 125 -1.87 2.76 8.00
N ASP A 126 -2.16 1.48 8.23
CA ASP A 126 -3.41 0.84 7.83
C ASP A 126 -4.29 0.58 9.08
N LYS A 127 -5.59 0.32 8.88
CA LYS A 127 -6.54 0.07 9.99
C LYS A 127 -6.09 -1.08 10.90
N GLY A 128 -5.49 -2.13 10.34
CA GLY A 128 -5.02 -3.28 11.12
C GLY A 128 -3.85 -2.90 12.03
N THR A 129 -2.91 -2.10 11.52
CA THR A 129 -1.77 -1.57 12.29
C THR A 129 -2.20 -0.59 13.36
N LEU A 130 -3.16 0.29 13.05
CA LEU A 130 -3.76 1.20 14.03
C LEU A 130 -4.40 0.42 15.19
N ASN A 131 -5.22 -0.59 14.90
CA ASN A 131 -5.84 -1.44 15.93
C ASN A 131 -4.79 -2.19 16.78
N ARG A 132 -3.73 -2.73 16.15
CA ARG A 132 -2.61 -3.38 16.86
C ARG A 132 -1.79 -2.40 17.71
N SER A 133 -1.81 -1.11 17.41
CA SER A 133 -1.09 -0.11 18.20
C SER A 133 -1.76 0.16 19.54
N VAL A 134 -3.09 0.05 19.60
CA VAL A 134 -3.89 0.32 20.81
C VAL A 134 -3.54 -0.64 21.94
N SER A 135 -3.20 -1.89 21.62
CA SER A 135 -2.83 -2.90 22.63
C SER A 135 -1.46 -2.68 23.28
N ILE A 136 -0.64 -1.74 22.76
CA ILE A 136 0.63 -1.38 23.39
C ILE A 136 0.37 -0.36 24.50
N SER A 137 0.85 -0.66 25.71
CA SER A 137 0.73 0.25 26.85
C SER A 137 1.48 1.57 26.60
N ASN A 138 0.91 2.68 27.08
CA ASN A 138 1.60 3.97 27.08
C ASN A 138 2.90 3.92 27.92
N THR A 139 2.92 3.14 28.99
CA THR A 139 4.07 2.96 29.89
C THR A 139 5.19 2.10 29.29
N ALA A 140 4.96 1.48 28.12
CA ALA A 140 5.99 0.76 27.41
C ALA A 140 6.97 1.70 26.69
N PHE A 141 6.62 2.99 26.55
CA PHE A 141 7.44 3.98 25.87
C PHE A 141 8.20 4.87 26.85
N GLU A 142 9.47 5.06 26.54
CA GLU A 142 10.32 6.08 27.14
C GLU A 142 10.63 7.12 26.04
N LEU A 143 10.15 8.35 26.21
CA LEU A 143 10.45 9.46 25.29
C LEU A 143 11.73 10.14 25.76
N LEU A 144 12.80 10.01 24.98
CA LEU A 144 14.12 10.53 25.33
C LEU A 144 14.32 11.96 24.81
N GLU A 145 13.87 12.24 23.59
CA GLU A 145 14.04 13.53 22.92
C GLU A 145 12.87 13.75 21.94
N TYR A 146 12.32 14.97 21.87
CA TYR A 146 11.33 15.36 20.85
C TYR A 146 11.38 16.88 20.64
N ASP A 147 12.40 17.33 19.92
CA ASP A 147 12.73 18.74 19.72
C ASP A 147 12.47 19.14 18.26
N ARG A 148 11.50 20.04 18.08
CA ARG A 148 11.13 20.59 16.76
C ARG A 148 12.27 21.42 16.14
N THR A 149 13.04 22.14 16.96
CA THR A 149 14.10 23.03 16.48
C THR A 149 15.31 22.24 16.00
N LYS A 150 15.65 21.15 16.70
CA LYS A 150 16.72 20.24 16.28
C LYS A 150 16.26 19.25 15.22
N GLY A 151 14.95 19.03 15.10
CA GLY A 151 14.40 18.05 14.17
C GLY A 151 14.60 16.60 14.64
N THR A 152 14.72 16.38 15.95
CA THR A 152 15.09 15.09 16.55
C THR A 152 13.97 14.53 17.41
N LEU A 153 13.62 13.26 17.17
CA LEU A 153 12.69 12.49 18.00
C LEU A 153 13.31 11.13 18.31
N LYS A 154 13.57 10.86 19.59
CA LYS A 154 14.15 9.61 20.08
C LYS A 154 13.28 8.99 21.16
N SER A 155 13.06 7.70 21.06
CA SER A 155 12.29 6.93 22.03
C SER A 155 12.76 5.49 22.13
N LYS A 156 12.54 4.87 23.28
CA LYS A 156 12.62 3.42 23.46
C LYS A 156 11.23 2.85 23.70
N VAL A 157 10.99 1.66 23.19
CA VAL A 157 9.75 0.92 23.44
C VAL A 157 10.07 -0.51 23.90
N LYS A 158 9.46 -0.92 25.01
CA LYS A 158 9.59 -2.30 25.51
C LYS A 158 8.99 -3.26 24.49
N GLY A 159 9.83 -4.18 24.01
CA GLY A 159 9.46 -5.20 23.04
C GLY A 159 8.98 -6.49 23.69
N SER A 160 8.89 -7.54 22.86
CA SER A 160 8.75 -8.93 23.31
C SER A 160 10.09 -9.55 23.73
N LYS A 161 11.21 -8.87 23.44
CA LYS A 161 12.57 -9.28 23.83
C LYS A 161 12.93 -8.57 25.15
N GLU A 162 13.95 -9.07 25.83
CA GLU A 162 14.51 -8.44 27.04
C GLU A 162 15.03 -7.03 26.75
N GLU A 163 15.58 -6.82 25.54
CA GLU A 163 16.05 -5.52 25.08
C GLU A 163 14.91 -4.67 24.48
N SER A 164 14.92 -3.38 24.78
CA SER A 164 13.97 -2.42 24.23
C SER A 164 14.30 -2.09 22.77
N TYR A 165 13.27 -1.93 21.95
CA TYR A 165 13.45 -1.43 20.59
C TYR A 165 13.73 0.08 20.62
N ILE A 166 14.61 0.54 19.75
CA ILE A 166 15.00 1.95 19.61
C ILE A 166 14.19 2.56 18.47
N ILE A 167 13.74 3.80 18.64
CA ILE A 167 13.12 4.61 17.59
C ILE A 167 13.90 5.93 17.52
N GLU A 168 14.43 6.26 16.34
CA GLU A 168 15.09 7.54 16.08
C GLU A 168 14.55 8.16 14.79
N ILE A 169 14.19 9.43 14.86
CA ILE A 169 13.72 10.23 13.72
C ILE A 169 14.54 11.51 13.70
N ASN A 170 15.17 11.80 12.57
CA ASN A 170 15.93 13.01 12.33
C ASN A 170 15.48 13.64 11.01
N THR A 171 14.90 14.84 11.07
CA THR A 171 14.37 15.54 9.88
C THR A 171 15.46 16.16 9.02
N ASN A 172 16.62 16.48 9.59
CA ASN A 172 17.74 17.06 8.86
C ASN A 172 18.42 15.99 7.99
N ASP A 173 18.69 14.83 8.60
CA ASP A 173 19.31 13.69 7.91
C ASP A 173 18.28 12.85 7.13
N LYS A 174 16.98 13.11 7.34
CA LYS A 174 15.83 12.37 6.78
C LYS A 174 15.90 10.87 7.08
N ILE A 175 16.16 10.53 8.33
CA ILE A 175 16.30 9.15 8.79
C ILE A 175 15.17 8.80 9.76
N LEU A 176 14.54 7.65 9.55
CA LEU A 176 13.69 6.96 10.52
C LEU A 176 14.27 5.57 10.79
N ARG A 177 14.87 5.40 11.98
CA ARG A 177 15.43 4.14 12.44
C ARG A 177 14.55 3.44 13.45
N HIS A 178 14.33 2.16 13.25
CA HIS A 178 13.63 1.32 14.22
C HIS A 178 13.92 -0.17 14.06
N ASN A 179 14.42 -0.80 15.12
CA ASN A 179 14.89 -2.19 15.10
C ASN A 179 13.85 -3.24 15.54
N CYS A 180 12.55 -3.00 15.34
CA CYS A 180 11.57 -4.05 15.61
C CYS A 180 11.35 -4.92 14.37
N HIS A 181 11.19 -6.23 14.58
CA HIS A 181 11.07 -7.20 13.49
C HIS A 181 9.98 -6.85 12.45
N ASP A 182 8.81 -6.36 12.87
CA ASP A 182 7.73 -5.93 11.96
C ASP A 182 8.19 -4.78 11.06
N PHE A 183 8.97 -3.84 11.61
CA PHE A 183 9.48 -2.72 10.86
C PHE A 183 10.57 -3.14 9.87
N GLU A 184 11.61 -3.81 10.39
CA GLU A 184 12.78 -4.27 9.64
C GLU A 184 12.40 -5.12 8.41
N THR A 185 11.46 -6.05 8.59
CA THR A 185 11.17 -7.06 7.55
C THR A 185 10.03 -6.69 6.61
N ARG A 186 9.19 -5.70 6.97
CA ARG A 186 7.94 -5.44 6.22
C ARG A 186 7.60 -3.98 6.02
N ARG A 187 7.88 -3.11 7.00
CA ARG A 187 7.34 -1.75 6.99
C ARG A 187 8.34 -0.72 6.46
N ALA A 188 9.63 -0.92 6.72
CA ALA A 188 10.70 -0.04 6.25
C ALA A 188 10.69 0.11 4.72
N ASP A 189 10.74 -1.00 3.99
CA ASP A 189 10.75 -1.04 2.51
C ASP A 189 9.53 -0.34 1.88
N ASN A 190 8.38 -0.44 2.54
CA ASN A 190 7.12 0.15 2.07
C ASN A 190 6.89 1.58 2.58
N LYS A 191 7.87 2.18 3.29
CA LYS A 191 7.76 3.47 3.97
C LYS A 191 6.50 3.57 4.84
N LYS A 192 6.15 2.48 5.53
CA LYS A 192 5.03 2.39 6.46
C LYS A 192 5.51 2.29 7.89
N PHE A 193 4.60 2.56 8.82
CA PHE A 193 4.85 2.41 10.24
C PHE A 193 4.43 1.02 10.71
N CYS A 194 5.19 0.48 11.65
CA CYS A 194 4.76 -0.65 12.47
C CYS A 194 3.86 -0.15 13.62
N LYS A 195 3.29 -1.10 14.38
CA LYS A 195 2.44 -0.78 15.54
C LYS A 195 3.13 0.11 16.59
N HIS A 196 4.46 0.02 16.75
CA HIS A 196 5.20 0.82 17.72
C HIS A 196 5.31 2.28 17.29
N LEU A 197 5.70 2.53 16.03
CA LEU A 197 5.76 3.88 15.47
C LEU A 197 4.38 4.54 15.47
N THR A 198 3.33 3.80 15.11
CA THR A 198 1.95 4.32 15.22
C THR A 198 1.61 4.73 16.65
N LYS A 199 1.91 3.87 17.63
CA LYS A 199 1.64 4.17 19.04
C LYS A 199 2.46 5.37 19.54
N LEU A 200 3.72 5.48 19.12
CA LEU A 200 4.57 6.62 19.43
C LEU A 200 3.91 7.94 18.98
N PHE A 201 3.46 8.03 17.74
CA PHE A 201 2.80 9.24 17.25
C PHE A 201 1.46 9.53 17.93
N LEU A 202 0.67 8.51 18.30
CA LEU A 202 -0.53 8.70 19.10
C LEU A 202 -0.21 9.25 20.52
N LEU A 203 0.88 8.78 21.12
CA LEU A 203 1.38 9.29 22.41
C LEU A 203 1.86 10.74 22.31
N LEU A 204 2.65 11.03 21.27
CA LEU A 204 3.10 12.39 20.96
C LEU A 204 1.91 13.31 20.72
N LYS A 205 0.89 12.89 19.97
CA LYS A 205 -0.32 13.69 19.76
C LYS A 205 -0.95 14.13 21.08
N ASN A 206 -1.14 13.18 21.99
CA ASN A 206 -1.74 13.45 23.31
C ASN A 206 -0.89 14.38 24.19
N LYS A 207 0.43 14.39 23.99
CA LYS A 207 1.36 15.27 24.73
C LYS A 207 1.50 16.65 24.08
N ASN A 208 1.65 16.68 22.77
CA ASN A 208 1.84 17.87 21.94
C ASN A 208 1.52 17.53 20.47
N GLU A 209 0.29 17.81 20.04
CA GLU A 209 -0.20 17.54 18.69
C GLU A 209 0.64 18.26 17.62
N ASN A 210 1.05 19.50 17.86
CA ASN A 210 1.86 20.28 16.91
C ASN A 210 3.22 19.62 16.62
N ILE A 211 3.87 19.03 17.63
CA ILE A 211 5.15 18.32 17.43
C ILE A 211 4.91 17.02 16.66
N ALA A 212 3.85 16.28 16.99
CA ALA A 212 3.50 15.05 16.28
C ALA A 212 3.24 15.33 14.79
N GLU A 213 2.46 16.37 14.49
CA GLU A 213 2.19 16.82 13.12
C GLU A 213 3.44 17.31 12.40
N PHE A 214 4.32 18.05 13.08
CA PHE A 214 5.59 18.51 12.50
C PHE A 214 6.43 17.34 11.95
N PHE A 215 6.65 16.30 12.76
CA PHE A 215 7.43 15.14 12.32
C PHE A 215 6.72 14.35 11.23
N LEU A 216 5.40 14.14 11.34
CA LEU A 216 4.64 13.43 10.30
C LEU A 216 4.64 14.18 8.96
N ASN A 217 4.51 15.51 8.96
CA ASN A 217 4.58 16.33 7.75
C ASN A 217 5.96 16.24 7.11
N ASN A 218 7.04 16.38 7.88
CA ASN A 218 8.40 16.29 7.37
C ASN A 218 8.68 14.95 6.67
N ILE A 219 8.18 13.86 7.25
CA ILE A 219 8.28 12.53 6.64
C ILE A 219 7.42 12.45 5.37
N ALA A 220 6.20 13.00 5.39
CA ALA A 220 5.25 12.87 4.29
C ALA A 220 5.62 13.69 3.04
N GLU A 221 6.10 14.93 3.21
CA GLU A 221 6.38 15.86 2.11
C GLU A 221 7.49 15.35 1.16
N ASN A 222 8.40 14.52 1.66
CA ASN A 222 9.56 14.05 0.91
C ASN A 222 9.86 12.57 1.14
N ILE A 223 8.84 11.74 1.33
CA ILE A 223 8.95 10.34 1.79
C ILE A 223 9.96 9.49 0.99
N ASP A 224 10.09 9.73 -0.32
CA ASP A 224 11.01 8.99 -1.19
C ASP A 224 12.49 9.28 -0.88
N ASN A 225 12.77 10.44 -0.26
CA ASN A 225 14.10 10.87 0.17
C ASN A 225 14.43 10.49 1.61
N TRP A 226 13.49 9.87 2.34
CA TRP A 226 13.72 9.42 3.71
C TRP A 226 14.32 8.01 3.72
N ASP A 227 15.36 7.80 4.51
CA ASP A 227 15.85 6.46 4.82
C ASP A 227 15.02 5.84 5.95
N PHE A 228 14.50 4.63 5.72
CA PHE A 228 13.78 3.84 6.70
C PHE A 228 14.63 2.60 6.94
N SER A 229 15.32 2.55 8.08
CA SER A 229 16.33 1.52 8.35
C SER A 229 16.20 0.93 9.76
N ALA A 230 16.82 -0.23 9.96
CA ALA A 230 16.89 -0.93 11.24
C ALA A 230 17.96 -0.32 12.14
#